data_AF-A0A842RHG6-F1
#
_entry.id   AF-A0A842RHG6-F1
#
_cell.length_a   1.000
_cell.length_b   1.000
_cell.length_c   1.000
_cell.angle_alpha   90.00
_cell.angle_beta   90.00
_cell.angle_gamma   90.00
#
_symmetry.space_group_name_H-M   'P 1'
#
loop_
_entity.id
_entity.type
_entity.pdbx_description
1 polymer ?
#
loop_
_entity_poly.entity_id
_entity_poly.type
_entity_poly.pdbx_seq_one_letter_code
_entity_poly.pdbx_strand_id
1 'polypeptide(L)'
;MTDDIVLSKGLIKEFPASDFSLIIPGITQGAPMKRILNGISFELPKGMSLALLGPNGSGKTTLLKTLSTIYAPDGGKAQVCGYDLVEEIKEVRKRISFVSPSMNFQKKLTLKQTLDFFVKVTNGDWALAKDFIEELHIDHLWDTRLETFSEGQKAITRLCVGLQKNPEVLFADEVTGALDFRRKQIVIEFLEKQAKERSLVLVDHDPEVVDVLCDKLLLLSRGGTVRAMVDVAQLHSEFDYAFDVMVIPKGHMTEKAAEDLWPQFEMVGGMCRFFAKNREEVLVIHERVVDWGKFIDIKTSGISIEDITLMWLAKHEKEAIQEQAQRKKELAEKRAREEEKKEKRAERWERWKEKMRHPFE
;
A
#
# COMPACT_ATOMS: atom_id res chain seq x y z
N MET A 1 -13.68 -19.86 12.25
CA MET A 1 -13.73 -18.39 12.34
C MET A 1 -12.38 -17.91 11.89
N THR A 2 -12.32 -17.06 10.87
CA THR A 2 -11.02 -16.55 10.39
C THR A 2 -10.40 -15.70 11.52
N ASP A 3 -9.12 -15.93 11.81
CA ASP A 3 -8.38 -15.26 12.90
C ASP A 3 -7.82 -13.91 12.40
N ASP A 4 -8.67 -13.13 11.73
CA ASP A 4 -8.30 -11.86 11.10
C ASP A 4 -8.36 -10.73 12.13
N ILE A 5 -7.28 -9.96 12.24
CA ILE A 5 -7.23 -8.79 13.11
C ILE A 5 -7.91 -7.58 12.47
N VAL A 6 -7.95 -7.50 11.14
CA VAL A 6 -8.75 -6.52 10.39
C VAL A 6 -9.46 -7.23 9.24
N LEU A 7 -10.78 -7.05 9.17
CA LEU A 7 -11.62 -7.58 8.11
C LEU A 7 -12.44 -6.43 7.52
N SER A 8 -12.33 -6.20 6.21
CA SER A 8 -13.11 -5.19 5.50
C SER A 8 -13.89 -5.83 4.36
N LYS A 9 -15.18 -5.55 4.28
CA LYS A 9 -16.08 -6.06 3.23
C LYS A 9 -16.88 -4.90 2.64
N GLY A 10 -16.43 -4.44 1.47
CA GLY A 10 -17.12 -3.43 0.68
C GLY A 10 -17.18 -2.06 1.36
N LEU A 11 -16.16 -1.68 2.14
CA LEU A 11 -16.16 -0.46 2.92
C LEU A 11 -16.22 0.79 2.03
N ILE A 12 -17.16 1.68 2.34
CA ILE A 12 -17.41 2.93 1.60
C ILE A 12 -17.26 4.12 2.54
N LYS A 13 -16.65 5.19 2.03
CA LYS A 13 -16.56 6.48 2.69
C LYS A 13 -16.68 7.60 1.67
N GLU A 14 -17.56 8.54 1.95
CA GLU A 14 -17.86 9.71 1.14
C GLU A 14 -17.72 10.99 1.98
N PHE A 15 -17.37 12.09 1.31
CA PHE A 15 -17.35 13.43 1.91
C PHE A 15 -18.05 14.41 0.98
N PRO A 16 -18.62 15.51 1.48
CA PRO A 16 -19.09 16.60 0.65
C PRO A 16 -17.97 17.10 -0.28
N ALA A 17 -18.28 17.33 -1.56
CA ALA A 17 -17.29 17.74 -2.57
C ALA A 17 -16.91 19.22 -2.51
N SER A 18 -17.61 20.03 -1.72
CA SER A 18 -17.28 21.44 -1.46
C SER A 18 -16.17 21.58 -0.42
N ASP A 19 -15.42 22.69 -0.48
CA ASP A 19 -14.32 23.01 0.44
C ASP A 19 -14.64 22.65 1.89
N PHE A 20 -13.67 22.03 2.56
CA PHE A 20 -13.69 21.48 3.91
C PHE A 20 -14.00 22.50 5.03
N SER A 21 -14.54 23.68 4.71
CA SER A 21 -14.58 24.82 5.62
C SER A 21 -15.62 24.71 6.73
N LEU A 22 -16.72 23.93 6.60
CA LEU A 22 -17.62 23.60 7.73
C LEU A 22 -18.71 22.60 7.30
N ILE A 23 -18.61 21.34 7.71
CA ILE A 23 -19.75 20.41 7.65
C ILE A 23 -20.59 20.64 8.92
N ILE A 24 -21.66 21.43 8.79
CA ILE A 24 -22.66 21.59 9.86
C ILE A 24 -23.78 20.56 9.62
N PRO A 25 -24.01 19.61 10.56
CA PRO A 25 -25.13 18.67 10.47
C PRO A 25 -26.46 19.42 10.30
N GLY A 26 -27.19 19.13 9.21
CA GLY A 26 -28.49 19.73 8.89
C GLY A 26 -28.48 20.85 7.85
N ILE A 27 -27.33 21.46 7.53
CA ILE A 27 -27.24 22.57 6.56
C ILE A 27 -26.73 22.11 5.18
N THR A 28 -25.95 21.03 5.14
CA THR A 28 -25.30 20.51 3.92
C THR A 28 -26.17 19.49 3.15
N GLN A 29 -27.49 19.56 3.27
CA GLN A 29 -28.37 18.73 2.44
C GLN A 29 -28.24 19.13 0.96
N GLY A 30 -27.81 18.19 0.12
CA GLY A 30 -27.74 18.35 -1.34
C GLY A 30 -26.36 18.70 -1.92
N ALA A 31 -25.31 18.80 -1.11
CA ALA A 31 -23.95 18.92 -1.64
C ALA A 31 -23.57 17.63 -2.40
N PRO A 32 -22.96 17.71 -3.59
CA PRO A 32 -22.49 16.53 -4.29
C PRO A 32 -21.48 15.78 -3.40
N MET A 33 -21.71 14.50 -3.17
CA MET A 33 -20.80 13.67 -2.37
C MET A 33 -19.68 13.12 -3.25
N LYS A 34 -18.45 13.25 -2.79
CA LYS A 34 -17.27 12.63 -3.39
C LYS A 34 -16.96 11.34 -2.65
N ARG A 35 -17.05 10.22 -3.36
CA ARG A 35 -16.62 8.93 -2.84
C ARG A 35 -15.10 8.84 -2.79
N ILE A 36 -14.57 8.56 -1.61
CA ILE A 36 -13.13 8.43 -1.35
C ILE A 36 -12.74 6.98 -1.15
N LEU A 37 -13.58 6.17 -0.49
CA LEU A 37 -13.45 4.71 -0.45
C LEU A 37 -14.62 4.09 -1.18
N ASN A 38 -14.35 3.18 -2.12
CA ASN A 38 -15.32 2.61 -3.02
C ASN A 38 -15.27 1.08 -2.98
N GLY A 39 -15.85 0.51 -1.91
CA GLY A 39 -15.98 -0.93 -1.78
C GLY A 39 -14.68 -1.64 -1.37
N ILE A 40 -13.88 -1.02 -0.49
CA ILE A 40 -12.61 -1.59 -0.04
C ILE A 40 -12.86 -2.92 0.69
N SER A 41 -12.29 -4.00 0.16
CA SER A 41 -12.40 -5.35 0.75
C SER A 41 -11.02 -5.98 0.86
N PHE A 42 -10.66 -6.44 2.05
CA PHE A 42 -9.41 -7.13 2.34
C PHE A 42 -9.47 -7.80 3.72
N GLU A 43 -8.55 -8.72 3.97
CA GLU A 43 -8.42 -9.46 5.23
C GLU A 43 -6.95 -9.38 5.68
N LEU A 44 -6.71 -8.95 6.91
CA LEU A 44 -5.40 -8.95 7.54
C LEU A 44 -5.39 -10.00 8.64
N PRO A 45 -4.62 -11.09 8.49
CA PRO A 45 -4.46 -12.09 9.54
C PRO A 45 -3.84 -11.48 10.80
N LYS A 46 -4.20 -12.03 11.97
CA LYS A 46 -3.58 -11.66 13.24
C LYS A 46 -2.07 -11.93 13.25
N GLY A 47 -1.32 -10.99 13.83
CA GLY A 47 0.14 -11.06 13.90
C GLY A 47 0.85 -10.63 12.61
N MET A 48 0.11 -10.18 11.59
CA MET A 48 0.69 -9.58 10.39
C MET A 48 0.53 -8.06 10.41
N SER A 49 1.47 -7.39 9.76
CA SER A 49 1.49 -5.95 9.54
C SER A 49 1.23 -5.61 8.07
N LEU A 50 0.56 -4.47 7.84
CA LEU A 50 0.03 -4.07 6.54
C LEU A 50 0.47 -2.65 6.19
N ALA A 51 1.08 -2.47 5.01
CA ALA A 51 1.26 -1.16 4.41
C ALA A 51 0.12 -0.84 3.44
N LEU A 52 -0.39 0.38 3.50
CA LEU A 52 -1.31 0.93 2.51
C LEU A 52 -0.51 1.75 1.49
N LEU A 53 -0.48 1.31 0.25
CA LEU A 53 0.29 1.95 -0.82
C LEU A 53 -0.63 2.47 -1.94
N GLY A 54 -0.15 3.44 -2.70
CA GLY A 54 -0.88 4.02 -3.83
C GLY A 54 -0.69 5.53 -3.97
N PRO A 55 -1.15 6.14 -5.07
CA PRO A 55 -0.92 7.55 -5.35
C PRO A 55 -1.65 8.48 -4.36
N ASN A 56 -1.21 9.73 -4.29
CA ASN A 56 -1.91 10.75 -3.51
C ASN A 56 -3.38 10.87 -3.95
N GLY A 57 -4.29 10.92 -2.98
CA GLY A 57 -5.73 10.93 -3.22
C GLY A 57 -6.36 9.56 -3.51
N SER A 58 -5.64 8.43 -3.35
CA SER A 58 -6.22 7.09 -3.45
C SER A 58 -7.08 6.67 -2.24
N GLY A 59 -7.05 7.45 -1.14
CA GLY A 59 -7.86 7.19 0.05
C GLY A 59 -7.12 6.49 1.19
N LYS A 60 -5.79 6.31 1.13
CA LYS A 60 -4.95 5.69 2.18
C LYS A 60 -5.26 6.18 3.60
N THR A 61 -5.02 7.47 3.86
CA THR A 61 -5.28 8.10 5.16
C THR A 61 -6.76 8.05 5.55
N THR A 62 -7.68 8.12 4.57
CA THR A 62 -9.12 7.99 4.83
C THR A 62 -9.46 6.58 5.31
N LEU A 63 -8.95 5.54 4.64
CA LEU A 63 -9.12 4.15 5.03
C LEU A 63 -8.58 3.93 6.43
N LEU A 64 -7.35 4.39 6.70
CA LEU A 64 -6.70 4.24 8.00
C LEU A 64 -7.50 4.93 9.11
N LYS A 65 -8.03 6.14 8.88
CA LYS A 65 -8.93 6.86 9.82
C LYS A 65 -10.31 6.20 9.98
N THR A 66 -10.84 5.57 8.94
CA THR A 66 -12.10 4.82 9.03
C THR A 66 -11.92 3.55 9.86
N LEU A 67 -10.88 2.76 9.59
CA LEU A 67 -10.53 1.58 10.37
C LEU A 67 -10.21 1.93 11.83
N SER A 68 -9.64 3.12 12.07
CA SER A 68 -9.35 3.59 13.42
C SER A 68 -10.53 4.26 14.13
N THR A 69 -11.76 4.16 13.60
CA THR A 69 -13.01 4.72 14.16
C THR A 69 -13.05 6.26 14.27
N ILE A 70 -12.16 6.96 13.57
CA ILE A 70 -12.15 8.44 13.50
C ILE A 70 -13.24 8.90 12.53
N TYR A 71 -13.41 8.18 11.42
CA TYR A 71 -14.53 8.38 10.50
C TYR A 71 -15.47 7.18 10.56
N ALA A 72 -16.77 7.44 10.73
CA ALA A 72 -17.77 6.42 10.50
C ALA A 72 -17.82 6.06 9.00
N PRO A 73 -17.89 4.76 8.64
CA PRO A 73 -18.11 4.36 7.25
C PRO A 73 -19.53 4.76 6.80
N ASP A 74 -19.69 5.02 5.50
CA ASP A 74 -20.99 5.34 4.89
C ASP A 74 -21.63 4.10 4.22
N GLY A 75 -20.90 2.99 4.17
CA GLY A 75 -21.39 1.71 3.68
C GLY A 75 -20.35 0.59 3.84
N GLY A 76 -20.78 -0.64 3.55
CA GLY A 76 -19.98 -1.85 3.79
C GLY A 76 -19.97 -2.27 5.26
N LYS A 77 -19.11 -3.25 5.57
CA LYS A 77 -18.88 -3.74 6.92
C LYS A 77 -17.39 -3.89 7.17
N ALA A 78 -16.95 -3.61 8.39
CA ALA A 78 -15.59 -3.89 8.78
C ALA A 78 -15.51 -4.23 10.27
N GLN A 79 -14.58 -5.12 10.59
CA GLN A 79 -14.27 -5.55 11.94
C GLN A 79 -12.78 -5.31 12.23
N VAL A 80 -12.47 -4.90 13.45
CA VAL A 80 -11.10 -4.76 13.95
C VAL A 80 -11.02 -5.43 15.31
N CYS A 81 -10.01 -6.28 15.50
CA CYS A 81 -9.86 -7.14 16.69
C CYS A 81 -11.09 -8.01 16.94
N GLY A 82 -11.79 -8.45 15.89
CA GLY A 82 -13.01 -9.25 15.97
C GLY A 82 -14.30 -8.48 16.31
N TYR A 83 -14.24 -7.16 16.48
CA TYR A 83 -15.39 -6.31 16.84
C TYR A 83 -15.82 -5.45 15.66
N ASP A 84 -17.14 -5.27 15.47
CA ASP A 84 -17.68 -4.40 14.42
C ASP A 84 -17.33 -2.92 14.66
N LEU A 85 -16.89 -2.22 13.60
CA LEU A 85 -16.46 -0.82 13.67
C LEU A 85 -17.56 0.16 14.11
N VAL A 86 -18.83 -0.18 13.87
CA VAL A 86 -19.98 0.69 14.13
C VAL A 86 -20.74 0.22 15.36
N GLU A 87 -21.12 -1.06 15.40
CA GLU A 87 -21.95 -1.62 16.47
C GLU A 87 -21.16 -1.78 17.78
N GLU A 88 -19.86 -2.09 17.69
CA GLU A 88 -19.00 -2.42 18.82
C GLU A 88 -17.82 -1.45 18.97
N ILE A 89 -18.00 -0.20 18.54
CA ILE A 89 -16.97 0.84 18.48
C ILE A 89 -16.18 1.03 19.79
N LYS A 90 -16.80 0.82 20.94
CA LYS A 90 -16.12 0.93 22.25
C LYS A 90 -15.09 -0.18 22.44
N GLU A 91 -15.39 -1.40 22.01
CA GLU A 91 -14.49 -2.54 22.10
C GLU A 91 -13.34 -2.42 21.11
N VAL A 92 -13.63 -1.94 19.89
CA VAL A 92 -12.58 -1.57 18.91
C VAL A 92 -11.66 -0.52 19.52
N ARG A 93 -12.21 0.61 19.98
CA ARG A 93 -11.42 1.72 20.52
C ARG A 93 -10.51 1.29 21.65
N LYS A 94 -10.90 0.35 22.53
CA LYS A 94 -10.06 -0.17 23.62
C LYS A 94 -8.79 -0.88 23.15
N ARG A 95 -8.74 -1.37 21.91
CA ARG A 95 -7.68 -2.25 21.40
C ARG A 95 -6.80 -1.60 20.34
N ILE A 96 -7.14 -0.38 19.92
CA ILE A 96 -6.45 0.29 18.83
C ILE A 96 -5.87 1.63 19.27
N SER A 97 -4.82 2.04 18.58
CA SER A 97 -4.30 3.40 18.63
C SER A 97 -4.14 3.94 17.21
N PHE A 98 -4.31 5.26 17.05
CA PHE A 98 -4.04 5.96 15.79
C PHE A 98 -3.03 7.07 16.03
N VAL A 99 -1.99 7.09 15.23
CA VAL A 99 -0.90 8.06 15.30
C VAL A 99 -0.75 8.72 13.92
N SER A 100 -0.78 10.05 13.88
CA SER A 100 -0.52 10.81 12.66
C SER A 100 0.07 12.19 12.97
N PRO A 101 0.76 12.84 12.02
CA PRO A 101 1.27 14.21 12.15
C PRO A 101 0.21 15.22 12.58
N SER A 102 -1.05 14.99 12.20
CA SER A 102 -2.18 15.86 12.56
C SER A 102 -2.56 15.83 14.04
N MET A 103 -2.05 14.87 14.80
CA MET A 103 -2.21 14.84 16.26
C MET A 103 -1.42 15.99 16.89
N ASN A 104 -2.15 16.95 17.46
CA ASN A 104 -1.57 18.12 18.11
C ASN A 104 -1.68 18.02 19.63
N PHE A 105 -0.66 18.50 20.31
CA PHE A 105 -0.61 18.54 21.78
C PHE A 105 -0.80 19.96 22.31
N GLN A 106 -1.15 20.04 23.59
CA GLN A 106 -1.15 21.33 24.28
C GLN A 106 0.30 21.82 24.43
N LYS A 107 0.63 22.88 23.70
CA LYS A 107 1.99 23.44 23.54
C LYS A 107 2.71 23.73 24.85
N LYS A 108 1.96 24.17 25.87
CA LYS A 108 2.50 24.59 27.17
C LYS A 108 2.76 23.43 28.15
N LEU A 109 2.27 22.23 27.87
CA LEU A 109 2.54 21.06 28.72
C LEU A 109 3.93 20.52 28.46
N THR A 110 4.53 19.94 29.49
CA THR A 110 5.77 19.16 29.34
C THR A 110 5.49 17.80 28.69
N LEU A 111 6.55 17.12 28.23
CA LEU A 111 6.45 15.73 27.77
C LEU A 111 5.80 14.85 28.84
N LYS A 112 6.28 14.95 30.08
CA LYS A 112 5.74 14.20 31.21
C LYS A 112 4.25 14.46 31.42
N GLN A 113 3.85 15.73 31.50
CA GLN A 113 2.45 16.13 31.71
C GLN A 113 1.53 15.66 30.59
N THR A 114 2.02 15.70 29.34
CA THR A 114 1.26 15.24 28.18
C THR A 114 1.03 13.74 28.24
N LEU A 115 2.09 12.97 28.53
CA LEU A 115 2.01 11.53 28.63
C LEU A 115 1.19 11.08 29.86
N ASP A 116 1.27 11.79 30.99
CA ASP A 116 0.39 11.57 32.16
C ASP A 116 -1.09 11.79 31.83
N PHE A 117 -1.38 12.82 31.02
CA PHE A 117 -2.75 13.11 30.58
C PHE A 117 -3.31 11.95 29.75
N PHE A 118 -2.56 11.46 28.77
CA PHE A 118 -3.02 10.38 27.91
C PHE A 118 -3.19 9.05 28.66
N VAL A 119 -2.26 8.69 29.56
CA VAL A 119 -2.41 7.51 30.45
C VAL A 119 -3.74 7.52 31.18
N LYS A 120 -4.13 8.67 31.75
CA LYS A 120 -5.40 8.81 32.47
C LYS A 120 -6.63 8.69 31.57
N VAL A 121 -6.56 9.24 30.35
CA VAL A 121 -7.69 9.25 29.41
C VAL A 121 -7.87 7.90 28.73
N THR A 122 -6.77 7.20 28.43
CA THR A 122 -6.81 5.91 27.73
C THR A 122 -6.88 4.71 28.67
N ASN A 123 -6.70 4.93 29.98
CA ASN A 123 -6.49 3.89 30.99
C ASN A 123 -5.31 2.97 30.61
N GLY A 124 -4.23 3.59 30.17
CA GLY A 124 -2.99 2.93 29.74
C GLY A 124 -1.91 2.97 30.82
N ASP A 125 -0.65 2.78 30.40
CA ASP A 125 0.52 2.89 31.26
C ASP A 125 1.73 3.49 30.52
N TRP A 126 2.84 3.57 31.25
CA TRP A 126 4.08 4.20 30.80
C TRP A 126 5.10 3.23 30.21
N ALA A 127 4.96 1.92 30.38
CA ALA A 127 6.05 0.96 30.19
C ALA A 127 6.65 1.07 28.79
N LEU A 128 5.85 0.85 27.75
CA LEU A 128 6.32 0.92 26.36
C LEU A 128 6.79 2.31 25.95
N ALA A 129 6.11 3.37 26.40
CA ALA A 129 6.48 4.74 26.07
C ALA A 129 7.81 5.15 26.72
N LYS A 130 8.06 4.68 27.95
CA LYS A 130 9.30 4.93 28.68
C LYS A 130 10.47 4.20 28.03
N ASP A 131 10.30 2.91 27.72
CA ASP A 131 11.32 2.11 27.03
C ASP A 131 11.70 2.77 25.69
N PHE A 132 10.69 3.23 24.94
CA PHE A 132 10.90 3.93 23.66
C PHE A 132 11.66 5.26 23.82
N ILE A 133 11.35 6.05 24.86
CA ILE A 133 12.05 7.30 25.19
C ILE A 133 13.52 7.04 25.55
N GLU A 134 13.77 5.97 26.30
CA GLU A 134 15.12 5.56 26.69
C GLU A 134 15.95 5.07 25.49
N GLU A 135 15.38 4.24 24.60
CA GLU A 135 16.03 3.80 23.36
C GLU A 135 16.41 4.99 22.44
N LEU A 136 15.61 6.06 22.44
CA LEU A 136 15.87 7.28 21.66
C LEU A 136 16.77 8.30 22.35
N HIS A 137 17.18 8.05 23.61
CA HIS A 137 17.98 8.96 24.44
C HIS A 137 17.39 10.38 24.55
N ILE A 138 16.06 10.49 24.68
CA ILE A 138 15.36 11.77 24.85
C ILE A 138 14.76 11.97 26.25
N ASP A 139 15.17 11.15 27.21
CA ASP A 139 14.77 11.22 28.62
C ASP A 139 15.06 12.60 29.25
N HIS A 140 16.14 13.27 28.87
CA HIS A 140 16.44 14.64 29.32
C HIS A 140 15.33 15.67 28.98
N LEU A 141 14.36 15.33 28.12
CA LEU A 141 13.24 16.19 27.74
C LEU A 141 11.98 16.02 28.59
N TRP A 142 11.99 15.14 29.61
CA TRP A 142 10.81 14.85 30.46
C TRP A 142 10.05 16.09 30.93
N ASP A 143 10.78 17.08 31.45
CA ASP A 143 10.22 18.31 32.02
C ASP A 143 10.28 19.50 31.04
N THR A 144 10.57 19.24 29.77
CA THR A 144 10.61 20.26 28.71
C THR A 144 9.24 20.41 28.05
N ARG A 145 8.85 21.67 27.75
CA ARG A 145 7.56 21.98 27.10
C ARG A 145 7.55 21.60 25.63
N LEU A 146 6.42 21.06 25.15
CA LEU A 146 6.27 20.60 23.77
C LEU A 146 6.36 21.71 22.72
N GLU A 147 6.18 22.98 23.10
CA GLU A 147 6.37 24.12 22.19
C GLU A 147 7.83 24.27 21.71
N THR A 148 8.80 23.79 22.48
CA THR A 148 10.22 23.86 22.11
C THR A 148 10.69 22.63 21.34
N PHE A 149 9.82 21.63 21.14
CA PHE A 149 10.19 20.39 20.47
C PHE A 149 10.31 20.61 18.96
N SER A 150 11.30 19.96 18.34
CA SER A 150 11.35 19.79 16.89
C SER A 150 10.19 18.91 16.40
N GLU A 151 9.89 18.94 15.11
CA GLU A 151 8.84 18.06 14.56
C GLU A 151 9.16 16.57 14.75
N GLY A 152 10.44 16.18 14.68
CA GLY A 152 10.86 14.81 14.99
C GLY A 152 10.62 14.42 16.45
N GLN A 153 10.91 15.31 17.41
CA GLN A 153 10.60 15.07 18.82
C GLN A 153 9.09 14.98 19.08
N LYS A 154 8.28 15.80 18.37
CA LYS A 154 6.82 15.68 18.42
C LYS A 154 6.34 14.38 17.80
N ALA A 155 6.92 13.92 16.70
CA ALA A 155 6.60 12.62 16.09
C ALA A 155 6.84 11.47 17.08
N ILE A 156 8.00 11.47 17.77
CA ILE A 156 8.30 10.50 18.84
C ILE A 156 7.26 10.59 19.96
N THR A 157 6.88 11.80 20.39
CA THR A 157 5.85 12.00 21.41
C THR A 157 4.50 11.41 21.00
N ARG A 158 4.10 11.55 19.72
CA ARG A 158 2.86 10.94 19.18
C ARG A 158 2.91 9.43 19.20
N LEU A 159 4.05 8.84 18.84
CA LEU A 159 4.25 7.40 18.95
C LEU A 159 4.19 6.93 20.41
N CYS A 160 4.83 7.65 21.34
CA CYS A 160 4.72 7.34 22.78
C CYS A 160 3.26 7.29 23.22
N VAL A 161 2.46 8.31 22.90
CA VAL A 161 1.02 8.34 23.23
C VAL A 161 0.27 7.15 22.61
N GLY A 162 0.57 6.79 21.37
CA GLY A 162 -0.03 5.63 20.72
C GLY A 162 0.28 4.31 21.42
N LEU A 163 1.49 4.17 21.98
CA LEU A 163 1.97 2.96 22.64
C LEU A 163 1.46 2.80 24.06
N GLN A 164 1.11 3.88 24.77
CA GLN A 164 0.64 3.84 26.16
C GLN A 164 -0.58 2.94 26.39
N LYS A 165 -1.37 2.70 25.33
CA LYS A 165 -2.55 1.85 25.39
C LYS A 165 -2.26 0.36 25.29
N ASN A 166 -1.02 -0.01 24.93
CA ASN A 166 -0.66 -1.35 24.50
C ASN A 166 -1.67 -1.92 23.47
N PRO A 167 -1.82 -1.26 22.31
CA PRO A 167 -2.85 -1.63 21.35
C PRO A 167 -2.55 -2.99 20.68
N GLU A 168 -3.60 -3.74 20.36
CA GLU A 168 -3.53 -4.92 19.47
C GLU A 168 -3.30 -4.51 18.00
N VAL A 169 -3.77 -3.31 17.61
CA VAL A 169 -3.49 -2.71 16.29
C VAL A 169 -3.04 -1.26 16.43
N LEU A 170 -1.85 -0.96 15.92
CA LEU A 170 -1.35 0.40 15.80
C LEU A 170 -1.52 0.90 14.37
N PHE A 171 -2.45 1.85 14.20
CA PHE A 171 -2.65 2.56 12.95
C PHE A 171 -1.70 3.77 12.88
N ALA A 172 -0.81 3.81 11.89
CA ALA A 172 0.23 4.85 11.77
C ALA A 172 0.19 5.52 10.39
N ASP A 173 0.13 6.85 10.37
CA ASP A 173 0.07 7.64 9.13
C ASP A 173 1.30 8.55 9.08
N GLU A 174 2.29 8.22 8.24
CA GLU A 174 3.54 8.97 8.00
C GLU A 174 4.31 9.33 9.29
N VAL A 175 4.44 8.38 10.21
CA VAL A 175 5.00 8.63 11.55
C VAL A 175 6.53 8.79 11.55
N THR A 176 7.21 8.41 10.46
CA THR A 176 8.68 8.49 10.35
C THR A 176 9.16 9.71 9.55
N GLY A 177 8.27 10.41 8.83
CA GLY A 177 8.64 11.43 7.85
C GLY A 177 9.35 12.68 8.40
N ALA A 178 9.20 12.97 9.70
CA ALA A 178 9.83 14.11 10.36
C ALA A 178 11.14 13.76 11.11
N LEU A 179 11.58 12.50 11.04
CA LEU A 179 12.76 12.01 11.76
C LEU A 179 14.02 12.13 10.89
N ASP A 180 15.14 12.46 11.53
CA ASP A 180 16.45 12.29 10.92
C ASP A 180 16.80 10.81 10.75
N PHE A 181 17.79 10.51 9.91
CA PHE A 181 18.18 9.14 9.56
C PHE A 181 18.45 8.27 10.81
N ARG A 182 19.22 8.77 11.79
CA ARG A 182 19.57 7.98 12.97
C ARG A 182 18.34 7.68 13.83
N ARG A 183 17.50 8.67 14.10
CA ARG A 183 16.28 8.47 14.90
C ARG A 183 15.31 7.56 14.18
N LYS A 184 15.17 7.69 12.85
CA LYS A 184 14.31 6.82 12.05
C LYS A 184 14.68 5.36 12.22
N GLN A 185 15.97 5.02 12.15
CA GLN A 185 16.45 3.63 12.35
C GLN A 185 16.05 3.08 13.71
N ILE A 186 16.25 3.84 14.79
CA ILE A 186 15.83 3.43 16.15
C ILE A 186 14.31 3.23 16.21
N VAL A 187 13.52 4.08 15.56
CA VAL A 187 12.06 3.93 15.52
C VAL A 187 11.64 2.69 14.73
N ILE A 188 12.28 2.40 13.60
CA ILE A 188 12.03 1.18 12.82
C ILE A 188 12.35 -0.06 13.67
N GLU A 189 13.54 -0.14 14.26
CA GLU A 189 13.95 -1.26 15.13
C GLU A 189 12.98 -1.44 16.31
N PHE A 190 12.54 -0.34 16.93
CA PHE A 190 11.56 -0.41 18.01
C PHE A 190 10.22 -0.96 17.51
N LEU A 191 9.68 -0.42 16.41
CA LEU A 191 8.41 -0.85 15.84
C LEU A 191 8.46 -2.29 15.33
N GLU A 192 9.60 -2.75 14.81
CA GLU A 192 9.82 -4.15 14.40
C GLU A 192 9.68 -5.09 15.60
N LYS A 193 10.27 -4.74 16.76
CA LYS A 193 10.04 -5.50 18.01
C LYS A 193 8.57 -5.52 18.38
N GLN A 194 7.88 -4.38 18.26
CA GLN A 194 6.44 -4.30 18.58
C GLN A 194 5.58 -5.12 17.61
N ALA A 195 5.92 -5.19 16.33
CA ALA A 195 5.19 -5.94 15.31
C ALA A 195 5.10 -7.46 15.62
N LYS A 196 5.97 -7.98 16.48
CA LYS A 196 5.92 -9.37 16.96
C LYS A 196 4.77 -9.63 17.95
N GLU A 197 4.29 -8.60 18.63
CA GLU A 197 3.24 -8.70 19.65
C GLU A 197 1.90 -8.10 19.20
N ARG A 198 1.91 -7.23 18.18
CA ARG A 198 0.73 -6.54 17.67
C ARG A 198 0.82 -6.31 16.17
N SER A 199 -0.31 -6.03 15.54
CA SER A 199 -0.35 -5.70 14.12
C SER A 199 -0.12 -4.20 13.89
N LEU A 200 0.72 -3.86 12.91
CA LEU A 200 0.88 -2.49 12.43
C LEU A 200 0.07 -2.31 11.15
N VAL A 201 -0.68 -1.22 11.04
CA VAL A 201 -1.32 -0.83 9.77
C VAL A 201 -0.88 0.57 9.45
N LEU A 202 -0.06 0.72 8.42
CA LEU A 202 0.68 1.96 8.19
C LEU A 202 0.53 2.52 6.77
N VAL A 203 0.58 3.85 6.71
CA VAL A 203 0.83 4.60 5.49
C VAL A 203 2.21 5.23 5.68
N ASP A 204 3.18 4.82 4.87
CA ASP A 204 4.48 5.47 4.83
C ASP A 204 4.95 5.53 3.38
N HIS A 205 5.79 6.51 3.08
CA HIS A 205 6.40 6.73 1.77
C HIS A 205 7.86 6.31 1.75
N ASP A 206 8.40 5.97 2.91
CA ASP A 206 9.73 5.41 3.03
C ASP A 206 9.68 3.90 2.76
N PRO A 207 10.30 3.42 1.67
CA PRO A 207 10.23 2.02 1.36
C PRO A 207 10.95 1.12 2.36
N GLU A 208 11.96 1.64 3.07
CA GLU A 208 12.65 0.89 4.13
C GLU A 208 11.70 0.59 5.28
N VAL A 209 10.86 1.56 5.65
CA VAL A 209 9.83 1.39 6.69
C VAL A 209 8.84 0.31 6.28
N VAL A 210 8.38 0.34 5.02
CA VAL A 210 7.44 -0.66 4.50
C VAL A 210 8.06 -2.04 4.47
N ASP A 211 9.30 -2.15 3.98
CA ASP A 211 9.99 -3.42 3.81
C ASP A 211 10.32 -4.11 5.14
N VAL A 212 10.75 -3.34 6.14
CA VAL A 212 11.12 -3.89 7.46
C VAL A 212 9.89 -4.19 8.33
N LEU A 213 8.84 -3.36 8.26
CA LEU A 213 7.73 -3.43 9.22
C LEU A 213 6.50 -4.19 8.73
N CYS A 214 6.37 -4.47 7.43
CA CYS A 214 5.12 -5.01 6.87
C CYS A 214 5.29 -6.37 6.22
N ASP A 215 4.30 -7.24 6.45
CA ASP A 215 4.20 -8.55 5.81
C ASP A 215 3.37 -8.50 4.54
N LYS A 216 2.44 -7.54 4.46
CA LYS A 216 1.48 -7.39 3.36
C LYS A 216 1.41 -5.95 2.88
N LEU A 217 1.08 -5.79 1.60
CA LEU A 217 0.83 -4.51 0.95
C LEU A 217 -0.60 -4.48 0.40
N LEU A 218 -1.37 -3.45 0.73
CA LEU A 218 -2.65 -3.15 0.09
C LEU A 218 -2.49 -2.01 -0.89
N LEU A 219 -2.57 -2.32 -2.18
CA LEU A 219 -2.39 -1.35 -3.25
C LEU A 219 -3.71 -0.70 -3.58
N LEU A 220 -3.83 0.60 -3.33
CA LEU A 220 -5.02 1.40 -3.62
C LEU A 220 -4.85 2.18 -4.93
N SER A 221 -5.89 2.19 -5.75
CA SER A 221 -5.98 3.03 -6.95
C SER A 221 -6.65 4.37 -6.66
N ARG A 222 -6.46 5.34 -7.56
CA ARG A 222 -7.28 6.56 -7.58
C ARG A 222 -8.76 6.16 -7.67
N GLY A 223 -9.60 6.83 -6.89
CA GLY A 223 -11.02 6.49 -6.78
C GLY A 223 -11.36 5.50 -5.66
N GLY A 224 -10.38 5.11 -4.83
CA GLY A 224 -10.66 4.40 -3.58
C GLY A 224 -10.97 2.93 -3.76
N THR A 225 -10.34 2.26 -4.72
CA THR A 225 -10.50 0.82 -4.97
C THR A 225 -9.22 0.07 -4.67
N VAL A 226 -9.35 -1.20 -4.28
CA VAL A 226 -8.20 -2.10 -4.14
C VAL A 226 -7.78 -2.55 -5.53
N ARG A 227 -6.50 -2.35 -5.85
CA ARG A 227 -5.84 -2.84 -7.06
C ARG A 227 -5.33 -4.27 -6.87
N ALA A 228 -4.62 -4.51 -5.76
CA ALA A 228 -4.17 -5.82 -5.35
C ALA A 228 -3.83 -5.82 -3.85
N MET A 229 -3.74 -7.01 -3.28
CA MET A 229 -3.13 -7.26 -1.98
C MET A 229 -2.00 -8.26 -2.22
N VAL A 230 -0.80 -7.95 -1.72
CA VAL A 230 0.42 -8.71 -2.04
C VAL A 230 1.19 -9.01 -0.78
N ASP A 231 1.80 -10.18 -0.72
CA ASP A 231 2.69 -10.57 0.37
C ASP A 231 4.11 -10.06 0.07
N VAL A 232 4.73 -9.40 1.04
CA VAL A 232 6.09 -8.85 0.89
C VAL A 232 7.10 -9.98 0.67
N ALA A 233 6.94 -11.11 1.37
CA ALA A 233 7.76 -12.30 1.14
C ALA A 233 7.60 -12.87 -0.29
N GLN A 234 6.39 -12.81 -0.85
CA GLN A 234 6.15 -13.24 -2.23
C GLN A 234 6.87 -12.31 -3.21
N LEU A 235 6.80 -11.00 -3.00
CA LEU A 235 7.49 -10.00 -3.81
C LEU A 235 9.00 -10.25 -3.85
N HIS A 236 9.63 -10.44 -2.69
CA HIS A 236 11.05 -10.77 -2.59
C HIS A 236 11.40 -12.10 -3.28
N SER A 237 10.52 -13.09 -3.23
CA SER A 237 10.74 -14.37 -3.91
C SER A 237 10.61 -14.29 -5.44
N GLU A 238 9.72 -13.44 -5.95
CA GLU A 238 9.52 -13.24 -7.39
C GLU A 238 10.55 -12.27 -8.00
N PHE A 239 11.02 -11.33 -7.20
CA PHE A 239 12.01 -10.32 -7.56
C PHE A 239 13.20 -10.40 -6.59
N ASP A 240 14.07 -11.36 -6.87
CA ASP A 240 15.31 -11.64 -6.12
C ASP A 240 16.43 -10.62 -6.41
N TYR A 241 16.07 -9.36 -6.68
CA TYR A 241 17.03 -8.29 -6.96
C TYR A 241 17.21 -7.41 -5.71
N ALA A 242 18.46 -7.19 -5.32
CA ALA A 242 18.79 -6.33 -4.19
C ALA A 242 19.25 -4.92 -4.62
N PHE A 243 19.70 -4.77 -5.86
CA PHE A 243 20.31 -3.53 -6.35
C PHE A 243 19.79 -3.15 -7.73
N ASP A 244 19.65 -1.85 -7.96
CA ASP A 244 19.48 -1.31 -9.30
C ASP A 244 20.67 -0.42 -9.67
N VAL A 245 21.09 -0.55 -10.93
CA VAL A 245 22.09 0.29 -11.55
C VAL A 245 21.38 1.19 -12.55
N MET A 246 21.16 2.45 -12.15
CA MET A 246 20.55 3.47 -12.97
C MET A 246 21.60 4.11 -13.89
N VAL A 247 21.32 4.07 -15.19
CA VAL A 247 22.17 4.62 -16.26
C VAL A 247 21.41 5.73 -16.97
N ILE A 248 22.03 6.90 -17.06
CA ILE A 248 21.55 8.02 -17.88
C ILE A 248 22.33 8.01 -19.19
N PRO A 249 21.75 7.60 -20.33
CA PRO A 249 22.45 7.54 -21.61
C PRO A 249 22.75 8.95 -22.17
N LYS A 250 23.82 9.09 -22.98
CA LYS A 250 24.19 10.33 -23.73
C LYS A 250 23.22 10.66 -24.87
N GLY A 251 22.17 9.86 -25.07
CA GLY A 251 21.18 9.99 -26.13
C GLY A 251 20.13 8.91 -25.99
N HIS A 252 19.40 8.61 -27.07
CA HIS A 252 18.42 7.53 -27.05
C HIS A 252 19.13 6.16 -26.97
N MET A 253 18.83 5.39 -25.93
CA MET A 253 19.18 3.98 -25.85
C MET A 253 18.00 3.14 -26.36
N THR A 254 18.27 2.14 -27.18
CA THR A 254 17.24 1.20 -27.65
C THR A 254 17.07 0.04 -26.67
N GLU A 255 15.90 -0.61 -26.64
CA GLU A 255 15.67 -1.80 -25.81
C GLU A 255 16.70 -2.88 -26.07
N LYS A 256 17.04 -3.13 -27.34
CA LYS A 256 18.07 -4.11 -27.71
C LYS A 256 19.44 -3.77 -27.12
N ALA A 257 19.84 -2.49 -27.13
CA ALA A 257 21.11 -2.08 -26.55
C ALA A 257 21.12 -2.26 -25.02
N ALA A 258 19.98 -2.04 -24.36
CA ALA A 258 19.84 -2.32 -22.93
C ALA A 258 19.94 -3.82 -22.65
N GLU A 259 19.20 -4.63 -23.40
CA GLU A 259 19.17 -6.10 -23.29
C GLU A 259 20.56 -6.72 -23.49
N ASP A 260 21.33 -6.21 -24.47
CA ASP A 260 22.71 -6.64 -24.73
C ASP A 260 23.65 -6.33 -23.54
N LEU A 261 23.40 -5.24 -22.79
CA LEU A 261 24.16 -4.92 -21.58
C LEU A 261 23.75 -5.81 -20.42
N TRP A 262 22.45 -5.92 -20.16
CA TRP A 262 21.92 -6.74 -19.09
C TRP A 262 20.44 -7.06 -19.34
N PRO A 263 20.02 -8.34 -19.26
CA PRO A 263 18.67 -8.73 -19.67
C PRO A 263 17.57 -8.25 -18.70
N GLN A 264 17.89 -8.05 -17.42
CA GLN A 264 16.96 -7.56 -16.42
C GLN A 264 16.99 -6.03 -16.36
N PHE A 265 16.15 -5.37 -17.14
CA PHE A 265 16.15 -3.91 -17.21
C PHE A 265 14.76 -3.29 -17.32
N GLU A 266 14.68 -2.01 -16.98
CA GLU A 266 13.51 -1.15 -17.20
C GLU A 266 13.95 0.20 -17.76
N MET A 267 13.23 0.69 -18.77
CA MET A 267 13.45 2.02 -19.34
C MET A 267 12.35 2.99 -18.91
N VAL A 268 12.72 4.05 -18.18
CA VAL A 268 11.79 5.05 -17.66
C VAL A 268 12.33 6.45 -17.91
N GLY A 269 11.56 7.29 -18.61
CA GLY A 269 11.90 8.72 -18.77
C GLY A 269 13.24 8.98 -19.46
N GLY A 270 13.69 8.08 -20.35
CA GLY A 270 14.98 8.18 -21.03
C GLY A 270 16.17 7.65 -20.21
N MET A 271 15.95 7.19 -18.99
CA MET A 271 16.92 6.47 -18.16
C MET A 271 16.70 4.97 -18.31
N CYS A 272 17.71 4.17 -17.96
CA CYS A 272 17.58 2.73 -17.85
C CYS A 272 18.08 2.23 -16.51
N ARG A 273 17.28 1.39 -15.87
CA ARG A 273 17.62 0.71 -14.62
C ARG A 273 17.93 -0.74 -14.94
N PHE A 274 19.09 -1.22 -14.52
CA PHE A 274 19.47 -2.63 -14.59
C PHE A 274 19.36 -3.25 -13.21
N PHE A 275 18.73 -4.42 -13.09
CA PHE A 275 18.49 -5.05 -11.80
C PHE A 275 19.48 -6.17 -11.53
N ALA A 276 20.11 -6.12 -10.35
CA ALA A 276 21.14 -7.05 -9.90
C ALA A 276 20.75 -7.68 -8.57
N LYS A 277 21.07 -8.97 -8.42
CA LYS A 277 20.80 -9.76 -7.22
C LYS A 277 21.80 -9.49 -6.10
N ASN A 278 23.05 -9.23 -6.46
CA ASN A 278 24.16 -9.10 -5.52
C ASN A 278 25.19 -8.09 -6.04
N ARG A 279 26.20 -7.82 -5.21
CA ARG A 279 27.24 -6.83 -5.54
C ARG A 279 28.13 -7.30 -6.69
N GLU A 280 28.32 -8.60 -6.86
CA GLU A 280 29.08 -9.16 -7.97
C GLU A 280 28.41 -8.83 -9.31
N GLU A 281 27.09 -9.01 -9.42
CA GLU A 281 26.32 -8.62 -10.61
C GLU A 281 26.35 -7.11 -10.84
N VAL A 282 26.28 -6.29 -9.78
CA VAL A 282 26.44 -4.83 -9.90
C VAL A 282 27.78 -4.48 -10.56
N LEU A 283 28.88 -5.12 -10.14
CA LEU A 283 30.20 -4.87 -10.72
C LEU A 283 30.24 -5.23 -12.21
N VAL A 284 29.63 -6.36 -12.60
CA VAL A 284 29.54 -6.78 -14.01
C VAL A 284 28.72 -5.79 -14.84
N ILE A 285 27.60 -5.30 -14.31
CA ILE A 285 26.80 -4.28 -15.00
C ILE A 285 27.61 -2.99 -15.17
N HIS A 286 28.30 -2.54 -14.13
CA HIS A 286 29.17 -1.36 -14.19
C HIS A 286 30.24 -1.50 -15.27
N GLU A 287 30.95 -2.63 -15.32
CA GLU A 287 31.96 -2.92 -16.34
C GLU A 287 31.38 -2.82 -17.76
N ARG A 288 30.24 -3.49 -18.02
CA ARG A 288 29.58 -3.47 -19.33
C ARG A 288 29.12 -2.08 -19.75
N VAL A 289 28.55 -1.30 -18.82
CA VAL A 289 28.09 0.07 -19.10
C VAL A 289 29.28 1.01 -19.36
N VAL A 290 30.37 0.84 -18.61
CA VAL A 290 31.62 1.58 -18.83
C VAL A 290 32.20 1.28 -20.21
N ASP A 291 32.30 0.01 -20.58
CA ASP A 291 32.77 -0.43 -21.90
C ASP A 291 31.89 0.07 -23.05
N TRP A 292 30.57 0.16 -22.81
CA TRP A 292 29.63 0.75 -23.76
C TRP A 292 29.88 2.24 -24.03
N GLY A 293 30.37 2.98 -23.04
CA GLY A 293 30.90 4.35 -23.17
C GLY A 293 29.89 5.47 -23.50
N LYS A 294 28.61 5.14 -23.71
CA LYS A 294 27.56 6.08 -24.16
C LYS A 294 26.62 6.54 -23.04
N PHE A 295 27.14 6.77 -21.84
CA PHE A 295 26.38 7.26 -20.69
C PHE A 295 26.91 8.61 -20.17
N ILE A 296 26.04 9.35 -19.50
CA ILE A 296 26.29 10.61 -18.79
C ILE A 296 26.60 10.31 -17.32
N ASP A 297 25.79 9.45 -16.70
CA ASP A 297 25.87 9.13 -15.27
C ASP A 297 25.48 7.66 -15.04
N ILE A 298 26.05 7.07 -14.00
CA ILE A 298 25.75 5.71 -13.52
C ILE A 298 25.67 5.74 -11.99
N LYS A 299 24.57 5.23 -11.44
CA LYS A 299 24.33 5.19 -9.99
C LYS A 299 23.84 3.83 -9.58
N THR A 300 24.30 3.36 -8.43
CA THR A 300 23.78 2.14 -7.80
C THR A 300 22.97 2.51 -6.57
N SER A 301 21.80 1.93 -6.44
CA SER A 301 20.95 1.99 -5.26
C SER A 301 20.49 0.60 -4.85
N GLY A 302 20.00 0.47 -3.62
CA GLY A 302 19.23 -0.70 -3.22
C GLY A 302 17.83 -0.60 -3.83
N ILE A 303 17.27 -1.74 -4.22
CA ILE A 303 15.89 -1.78 -4.72
C ILE A 303 14.94 -1.65 -3.54
N SER A 304 13.93 -0.81 -3.73
CA SER A 304 12.88 -0.64 -2.75
C SER A 304 11.72 -1.63 -2.95
N ILE A 305 11.00 -1.96 -1.88
CA ILE A 305 9.78 -2.76 -2.00
C ILE A 305 8.73 -2.07 -2.88
N GLU A 306 8.70 -0.74 -2.92
CA GLU A 306 7.84 0.03 -3.83
C GLU A 306 8.20 -0.23 -5.30
N ASP A 307 9.49 -0.23 -5.64
CA ASP A 307 9.96 -0.57 -7.00
C ASP A 307 9.54 -1.98 -7.40
N ILE A 308 9.80 -2.96 -6.52
CA ILE A 308 9.42 -4.36 -6.75
C ILE A 308 7.91 -4.48 -6.95
N THR A 309 7.13 -3.76 -6.15
CA THR A 309 5.67 -3.75 -6.25
C THR A 309 5.19 -3.19 -7.59
N LEU A 310 5.81 -2.10 -8.07
CA LEU A 310 5.50 -1.52 -9.38
C LEU A 310 5.85 -2.47 -10.53
N MET A 311 7.01 -3.14 -10.45
CA MET A 311 7.43 -4.15 -11.42
C MET A 311 6.46 -5.34 -11.42
N TRP A 312 6.09 -5.84 -10.24
CA TRP A 312 5.12 -6.92 -10.06
C TRP A 312 3.77 -6.57 -10.68
N LEU A 313 3.28 -5.36 -10.41
CA LEU A 313 2.04 -4.85 -11.00
C LEU A 313 2.11 -4.78 -12.52
N ALA A 314 3.19 -4.25 -13.08
CA ALA A 314 3.35 -4.11 -14.53
C ALA A 314 3.41 -5.48 -15.23
N LYS A 315 4.08 -6.46 -14.62
CA LYS A 315 4.14 -7.84 -15.11
C LYS A 315 2.73 -8.47 -15.15
N HIS A 316 1.99 -8.41 -14.05
CA HIS A 316 0.67 -9.03 -13.95
C HIS A 316 -0.38 -8.32 -14.81
N GLU A 317 -0.27 -6.99 -15.03
CA GLU A 317 -1.14 -6.29 -15.98
C GLU A 317 -0.89 -6.73 -17.43
N LYS A 318 0.37 -6.91 -17.83
CA LYS A 318 0.71 -7.41 -19.17
C LYS A 318 0.16 -8.83 -19.39
N GLU A 319 0.34 -9.71 -18.42
CA GLU A 319 -0.18 -11.09 -18.46
C GLU A 319 -1.71 -11.11 -18.56
N ALA A 320 -2.41 -10.31 -17.75
CA ALA A 320 -3.87 -10.20 -17.79
C ALA A 320 -4.39 -9.70 -19.15
N ILE A 321 -3.71 -8.73 -19.76
CA ILE A 321 -4.06 -8.22 -21.10
C ILE A 321 -3.86 -9.31 -22.16
N GLN A 322 -2.75 -10.05 -22.09
CA GLN A 322 -2.46 -11.15 -23.01
C GLN A 322 -3.50 -12.28 -22.90
N GLU A 323 -3.85 -12.69 -21.68
CA GLU A 323 -4.91 -13.68 -21.46
C GLU A 323 -6.27 -13.23 -22.01
N GLN A 324 -6.65 -11.96 -21.78
CA GLN A 324 -7.90 -11.43 -22.33
C GLN A 324 -7.90 -11.41 -23.86
N ALA A 325 -6.78 -11.04 -24.49
CA ALA A 325 -6.62 -11.07 -25.94
C ALA A 325 -6.74 -12.50 -26.47
N GLN A 326 -6.11 -13.46 -25.82
CA GLN A 326 -6.18 -14.88 -26.18
C GLN A 326 -7.60 -15.43 -26.03
N ARG A 327 -8.29 -15.17 -24.92
CA ARG A 327 -9.70 -15.56 -24.72
C ARG A 327 -10.63 -14.95 -25.77
N LYS A 328 -10.43 -13.68 -26.14
CA LYS A 328 -11.21 -13.03 -27.21
C LYS A 328 -10.97 -13.70 -28.56
N LYS A 329 -9.73 -14.08 -28.87
CA LYS A 329 -9.37 -14.79 -30.10
C LYS A 329 -10.01 -16.17 -30.15
N GLU A 330 -9.90 -16.96 -29.08
CA GLU A 330 -10.53 -18.29 -28.97
C GLU A 330 -12.06 -18.21 -29.11
N LEU A 331 -12.70 -17.21 -28.51
CA LEU A 331 -14.14 -16.99 -28.64
C LEU A 331 -14.53 -16.62 -30.09
N ALA A 332 -13.73 -15.80 -30.76
CA ALA A 332 -13.96 -15.45 -32.16
C ALA A 332 -13.81 -16.66 -33.10
N GLU A 333 -12.77 -17.48 -32.91
CA GLU A 333 -12.58 -18.72 -33.68
C GLU A 333 -13.72 -19.73 -33.44
N LYS A 334 -14.21 -19.84 -32.20
CA LYS A 334 -15.36 -20.68 -31.88
C LYS A 334 -16.64 -20.20 -32.57
N ARG A 335 -16.90 -18.90 -32.59
CA ARG A 335 -18.05 -18.30 -33.31
C ARG A 335 -17.97 -18.54 -34.82
N ALA A 336 -16.79 -18.33 -35.42
CA ALA A 336 -16.59 -18.59 -36.84
C ALA A 336 -16.86 -20.07 -37.21
N ARG A 337 -16.38 -21.02 -36.40
CA ARG A 337 -16.67 -22.46 -36.59
C ARG A 337 -18.16 -22.80 -36.43
N GLU A 338 -18.87 -22.10 -35.56
CA GLU A 338 -20.32 -22.29 -35.39
C GLU A 338 -21.12 -21.72 -36.57
N GLU A 339 -20.72 -20.56 -37.10
CA GLU A 339 -21.30 -19.98 -38.32
C GLU A 339 -21.07 -20.87 -39.54
N GLU A 340 -19.84 -21.35 -39.75
CA GLU A 340 -19.53 -22.29 -40.84
C GLU A 340 -20.34 -23.59 -40.74
N LYS A 341 -20.54 -24.11 -39.52
CA LYS A 341 -21.41 -25.28 -39.27
C LYS A 341 -22.88 -24.98 -39.56
N LYS A 342 -23.36 -23.77 -39.24
CA LYS A 342 -24.74 -23.34 -39.56
C LYS A 342 -24.94 -23.22 -41.06
N GLU A 343 -23.98 -22.63 -41.76
CA GLU A 343 -24.01 -22.46 -43.23
C GLU A 343 -24.00 -23.83 -43.93
N LYS A 344 -23.08 -24.74 -43.56
CA LYS A 344 -23.07 -26.12 -44.08
C LYS A 344 -24.36 -26.89 -43.78
N ARG A 345 -25.00 -26.65 -42.63
CA ARG A 345 -26.32 -27.24 -42.31
C ARG A 345 -27.42 -26.67 -43.20
N ALA A 346 -27.41 -25.36 -43.43
CA ALA A 346 -28.36 -24.69 -44.32
C ALA A 346 -28.22 -25.20 -45.77
N GLU A 347 -27.00 -25.28 -46.30
CA GLU A 347 -26.74 -25.86 -47.63
C GLU A 347 -27.21 -27.31 -47.75
N ARG A 348 -26.95 -28.13 -46.73
CA ARG A 348 -27.38 -29.54 -46.72
C ARG A 348 -28.90 -29.66 -46.68
N TRP A 349 -29.57 -28.76 -45.98
CA TRP A 349 -31.03 -28.69 -45.92
C TRP A 349 -31.63 -28.27 -47.26
N GLU A 350 -31.07 -27.26 -47.94
CA GLU A 350 -31.50 -26.87 -49.29
C GLU A 350 -31.29 -27.99 -50.31
N ARG A 351 -30.12 -28.65 -50.32
CA ARG A 351 -29.86 -29.83 -51.16
C ARG A 351 -30.86 -30.97 -50.91
N TRP A 352 -31.27 -31.17 -49.65
CA TRP A 352 -32.28 -32.17 -49.31
C TRP A 352 -33.67 -31.78 -49.83
N LYS A 353 -34.08 -30.51 -49.69
CA LYS A 353 -35.35 -30.02 -50.25
C LYS A 353 -35.41 -30.18 -51.76
N GLU A 354 -34.30 -29.91 -52.45
CA GLU A 354 -34.21 -30.03 -53.91
C GLU A 354 -34.37 -31.48 -54.36
N LYS A 355 -33.72 -32.44 -53.66
CA LYS A 355 -33.94 -33.88 -53.88
C LYS A 355 -35.38 -34.33 -53.61
N MET A 356 -36.03 -33.76 -52.58
CA MET A 356 -37.42 -34.07 -52.25
C MET A 356 -38.44 -33.48 -53.23
N ARG A 357 -38.06 -32.48 -54.06
CA ARG A 357 -38.92 -31.91 -55.12
C ARG A 357 -39.04 -32.80 -56.37
N HIS A 358 -38.16 -33.79 -56.53
CA HIS A 358 -38.25 -34.82 -57.57
C HIS A 358 -38.31 -36.22 -56.94
N PRO A 359 -39.43 -36.62 -56.30
CA PRO A 359 -39.49 -37.93 -55.67
C PRO A 359 -39.82 -39.08 -56.64
N PHE A 360 -40.29 -38.80 -57.86
CA PHE A 360 -40.67 -39.84 -58.83
C PHE A 360 -40.48 -39.36 -60.28
N GLU A 361 -39.40 -39.80 -60.92
CA GLU A 361 -39.32 -40.11 -62.36
C GLU A 361 -38.75 -41.52 -62.51
#